data_AF-A0A3D9RPC8-F1
#
_entry.id   AF-A0A3D9RPC8-F1
#
_cell.length_a   1.000
_cell.length_b   1.000
_cell.length_c   1.000
_cell.angle_alpha   90.00
_cell.angle_beta   90.00
_cell.angle_gamma   90.00
#
_symmetry.space_group_name_H-M   'P 1'
#
loop_
_entity.id
_entity.type
_entity.pdbx_description
1 polymer ?
#
loop_
_entity_poly.entity_id
_entity_poly.type
_entity_poly.pdbx_seq_one_letter_code
_entity_poly.pdbx_strand_id
1 'polypeptide(L)'
;MKNFLAILCFIISFNLISQNTLKIDPSKNSVKASINDVSWIAGYWVGEAFGGHTEEVWTTPLGNSMMGSFKLVVNGNVEFYELCTISEENETLYFRLKHFHNNLKGWEEKDERLQAQLLKIEENKVYFEDFTFEKVTENELNIYVVFTNDTGHEEEMKFNYKLKK
;
A
#
# COMPACT_ATOMS: atom_id res chain seq x y z
N MET A 1 -37.95 35.89 -37.37
CA MET A 1 -38.42 35.25 -36.12
C MET A 1 -37.22 34.55 -35.50
N LYS A 2 -36.90 34.93 -34.26
CA LYS A 2 -35.77 34.43 -33.46
C LYS A 2 -35.98 32.94 -33.16
N ASN A 3 -34.95 32.11 -33.30
CA ASN A 3 -34.80 30.85 -32.54
C ASN A 3 -33.30 30.64 -32.31
N PHE A 4 -32.79 31.18 -31.19
CA PHE A 4 -31.49 30.79 -30.65
C PHE A 4 -31.67 29.46 -29.91
N LEU A 5 -31.14 28.38 -30.46
CA LEU A 5 -31.06 27.09 -29.79
C LEU A 5 -29.79 27.13 -28.91
N ALA A 6 -29.94 27.48 -27.63
CA ALA A 6 -28.86 27.40 -26.65
C ALA A 6 -28.69 25.93 -26.23
N ILE A 7 -27.62 25.28 -26.70
CA ILE A 7 -27.19 23.98 -26.21
C ILE A 7 -26.49 24.23 -24.86
N LEU A 8 -27.21 23.95 -23.77
CA LEU A 8 -26.66 23.93 -22.42
C LEU A 8 -25.88 22.62 -22.25
N CYS A 9 -24.58 22.63 -22.55
CA CYS A 9 -23.68 21.53 -22.18
C CYS A 9 -23.51 21.53 -20.66
N PHE A 10 -24.28 20.71 -19.96
CA PHE A 10 -24.00 20.32 -18.58
C PHE A 10 -22.74 19.45 -18.61
N ILE A 11 -21.58 20.04 -18.38
CA ILE A 11 -20.35 19.29 -18.11
C ILE A 11 -20.55 18.70 -16.71
N ILE A 12 -20.96 17.45 -16.64
CA ILE A 12 -20.88 16.66 -15.42
C ILE A 12 -19.40 16.43 -15.18
N SER A 13 -18.82 17.20 -14.26
CA SER A 13 -17.48 16.97 -13.74
C SER A 13 -17.49 15.64 -13.00
N PHE A 14 -17.23 14.53 -13.71
CA PHE A 14 -16.81 13.31 -13.05
C PHE A 14 -15.47 13.63 -12.39
N ASN A 15 -15.47 13.72 -11.06
CA ASN A 15 -14.24 13.61 -10.30
C ASN A 15 -13.73 12.19 -10.52
N LEU A 16 -12.89 12.02 -11.56
CA LEU A 16 -12.07 10.83 -11.72
C LEU A 16 -11.12 10.86 -10.53
N ILE A 17 -11.45 10.11 -9.48
CA ILE A 17 -10.48 9.78 -8.45
C ILE A 17 -9.43 8.94 -9.16
N SER A 18 -8.23 9.51 -9.34
CA SER A 18 -7.11 8.78 -9.91
C SER A 18 -6.73 7.68 -8.93
N GLN A 19 -6.90 6.43 -9.34
CA GLN A 19 -6.45 5.27 -8.58
C GLN A 19 -4.91 5.26 -8.53
N ASN A 20 -4.35 5.03 -7.35
CA ASN A 20 -2.90 4.94 -7.12
C ASN A 20 -2.43 3.48 -7.05
N THR A 21 -3.34 2.52 -6.89
CA THR A 21 -3.06 1.09 -6.91
C THR A 21 -3.32 0.45 -8.28
N LEU A 22 -2.76 -0.74 -8.49
CA LEU A 22 -2.96 -1.55 -9.69
C LEU A 22 -3.53 -2.92 -9.32
N LYS A 23 -4.40 -3.44 -10.18
CA LYS A 23 -4.87 -4.82 -10.14
C LYS A 23 -3.99 -5.72 -10.99
N ILE A 24 -3.90 -7.00 -10.64
CA ILE A 24 -3.20 -7.97 -11.48
C ILE A 24 -3.89 -8.10 -12.84
N ASP A 25 -3.07 -8.18 -13.89
CA ASP A 25 -3.52 -8.52 -15.24
C ASP A 25 -2.99 -9.93 -15.56
N PRO A 26 -3.85 -10.97 -15.57
CA PRO A 26 -3.42 -12.35 -15.80
C PRO A 26 -2.73 -12.58 -17.14
N SER A 27 -2.86 -11.64 -18.09
CA SER A 27 -2.20 -11.72 -19.40
C SER A 27 -0.75 -11.21 -19.40
N LYS A 28 -0.31 -10.54 -18.33
CA LYS A 28 1.04 -9.98 -18.22
C LYS A 28 1.97 -10.94 -17.50
N ASN A 29 3.22 -10.98 -17.96
CA ASN A 29 4.29 -11.68 -17.28
C ASN A 29 4.73 -10.93 -16.01
N SER A 30 5.34 -11.66 -15.08
CA SER A 30 5.94 -11.09 -13.87
C SER A 30 7.01 -10.04 -14.19
N VAL A 31 7.01 -8.93 -13.46
CA VAL A 31 8.04 -7.89 -13.58
C VAL A 31 9.35 -8.39 -12.95
N LYS A 32 10.45 -8.30 -13.71
CA LYS A 32 11.77 -8.61 -13.17
C LYS A 32 12.24 -7.50 -12.23
N ALA A 33 12.71 -7.88 -11.05
CA ALA A 33 13.19 -6.95 -10.02
C ALA A 33 14.08 -7.66 -9.00
N SER A 34 14.88 -6.88 -8.28
CA SER A 34 15.64 -7.32 -7.11
C SER A 34 15.20 -6.58 -5.85
N ILE A 35 15.43 -7.17 -4.68
CA ILE A 35 15.13 -6.54 -3.38
C ILE A 35 15.79 -5.16 -3.22
N ASN A 36 16.91 -4.92 -3.91
CA ASN A 36 17.60 -3.64 -3.86
C ASN A 36 16.84 -2.49 -4.55
N ASP A 37 15.95 -2.81 -5.52
CA ASP A 37 15.16 -1.80 -6.25
C ASP A 37 14.17 -1.06 -5.34
N VAL A 38 13.83 -1.66 -4.19
CA VAL A 38 12.90 -1.12 -3.19
C VAL A 38 13.58 -0.78 -1.86
N SER A 39 14.91 -0.80 -1.81
CA SER A 39 15.71 -0.53 -0.59
C SER A 39 15.43 0.85 0.03
N TRP A 40 14.95 1.80 -0.76
CA TRP A 40 14.57 3.15 -0.32
C TRP A 40 13.37 3.19 0.63
N ILE A 41 12.60 2.11 0.76
CA ILE A 41 11.48 2.00 1.72
C ILE A 41 12.01 1.85 3.16
N ALA A 42 13.25 1.39 3.35
CA ALA A 42 13.83 1.18 4.67
C ALA A 42 13.80 2.46 5.52
N GLY A 43 13.38 2.31 6.77
CA GLY A 43 13.22 3.45 7.68
C GLY A 43 12.27 3.15 8.83
N TYR A 44 12.22 4.08 9.78
CA TYR A 44 11.19 4.13 10.79
C TYR A 44 10.24 5.28 10.45
N TRP A 45 9.00 4.95 10.15
CA TRP A 45 7.96 5.82 9.63
C TRP A 45 6.85 5.99 10.66
N VAL A 46 6.35 7.22 10.80
CA VAL A 46 5.22 7.54 11.69
C VAL A 46 4.15 8.32 10.93
N GLY A 47 2.88 8.05 11.21
CA GLY A 47 1.75 8.65 10.52
C GLY A 47 0.49 8.70 11.36
N GLU A 48 -0.62 9.07 10.71
CA GLU A 48 -1.96 9.07 11.30
C GLU A 48 -2.92 8.37 10.34
N ALA A 49 -3.71 7.43 10.88
CA ALA A 49 -4.74 6.71 10.13
C ALA A 49 -5.81 6.20 11.11
N PHE A 50 -7.03 5.98 10.62
CA PHE A 50 -8.14 5.43 11.42
C PHE A 50 -8.42 6.14 12.76
N GLY A 51 -8.15 7.46 12.83
CA GLY A 51 -8.30 8.23 14.06
C GLY A 51 -7.24 7.95 15.14
N GLY A 52 -6.14 7.31 14.78
CA GLY A 52 -5.01 7.01 15.65
C GLY A 52 -3.65 7.32 15.03
N HIS A 53 -2.59 6.90 15.73
CA HIS A 53 -1.20 7.01 15.29
C HIS A 53 -0.71 5.69 14.74
N THR A 54 0.00 5.74 13.62
CA THR A 54 0.64 4.58 13.00
C THR A 54 2.15 4.65 13.15
N GLU A 55 2.77 3.50 13.42
CA GLU A 55 4.20 3.28 13.27
C GLU A 55 4.42 2.19 12.22
N GLU A 56 5.37 2.40 11.33
CA GLU A 56 5.78 1.40 10.34
C GLU A 56 7.31 1.37 10.24
N VAL A 57 7.92 0.19 10.39
CA VAL A 57 9.37 0.03 10.37
C VAL A 57 9.74 -0.95 9.28
N TRP A 58 10.68 -0.57 8.42
CA TRP A 58 11.24 -1.41 7.37
C TRP A 58 12.75 -1.54 7.52
N THR A 59 13.27 -2.77 7.54
CA THR A 59 14.72 -3.00 7.56
C THR A 59 15.33 -2.75 6.17
N THR A 60 16.64 -2.53 6.14
CA THR A 60 17.39 -2.65 4.87
C THR A 60 17.32 -4.08 4.33
N PRO A 61 17.50 -4.29 3.01
CA PRO A 61 17.59 -5.63 2.43
C PRO A 61 18.65 -6.51 3.11
N LEU A 62 18.28 -7.74 3.48
CA LEU A 62 19.18 -8.78 3.98
C LEU A 62 18.58 -10.16 3.64
N GLY A 63 19.37 -11.03 3.00
CA GLY A 63 18.91 -12.38 2.66
C GLY A 63 17.74 -12.41 1.67
N ASN A 64 17.80 -11.56 0.63
CA ASN A 64 16.76 -11.42 -0.40
C ASN A 64 15.39 -10.96 0.14
N SER A 65 15.36 -10.32 1.31
CA SER A 65 14.14 -9.77 1.89
C SER A 65 14.37 -8.50 2.69
N MET A 66 13.31 -7.70 2.83
CA MET A 66 13.15 -6.65 3.82
C MET A 66 12.02 -7.06 4.77
N MET A 67 12.25 -6.90 6.08
CA MET A 67 11.24 -7.12 7.11
C MET A 67 10.54 -5.79 7.42
N GLY A 68 9.21 -5.85 7.49
CA GLY A 68 8.34 -4.74 7.85
C GLY A 68 7.55 -5.05 9.12
N SER A 69 7.21 -4.04 9.90
CA SER A 69 6.23 -4.16 10.99
C SER A 69 5.39 -2.91 11.11
N PHE A 70 4.08 -3.07 11.22
CA PHE A 70 3.12 -1.98 11.42
C PHE A 70 2.49 -2.07 12.81
N LYS A 71 2.11 -0.92 13.36
CA LYS A 71 1.36 -0.79 14.61
C LYS A 71 0.39 0.37 14.52
N LEU A 72 -0.88 0.13 14.87
CA LEU A 72 -1.88 1.17 15.06
C LEU A 72 -2.19 1.38 16.55
N VAL A 73 -2.13 2.63 17.02
CA VAL A 73 -2.51 3.03 18.38
C VAL A 73 -3.68 4.01 18.32
N VAL A 74 -4.79 3.66 18.97
CA VAL A 74 -6.00 4.50 19.07
C VAL A 74 -6.30 4.74 20.54
N ASN A 75 -6.53 6.00 20.93
CA ASN A 75 -6.82 6.39 22.33
C ASN A 75 -5.81 5.83 23.35
N GLY A 76 -4.53 5.78 23.00
CA GLY A 76 -3.44 5.29 23.86
C GLY A 76 -3.33 3.76 23.99
N ASN A 77 -4.17 2.99 23.28
CA ASN A 77 -4.12 1.53 23.28
C ASN A 77 -3.73 1.01 21.89
N VAL A 78 -3.01 -0.11 21.85
CA VAL A 78 -2.74 -0.79 20.58
C VAL A 78 -4.02 -1.44 20.08
N GLU A 79 -4.38 -1.11 18.85
CA GLU A 79 -5.49 -1.75 18.14
C GLU A 79 -5.01 -3.06 17.51
N PHE A 80 -4.00 -2.99 16.64
CA PHE A 80 -3.40 -4.17 15.98
C PHE A 80 -1.96 -3.92 15.52
N TYR A 81 -1.33 -5.02 15.11
CA TYR A 81 -0.01 -5.08 14.49
C TYR A 81 -0.06 -5.79 13.15
N GLU A 82 0.95 -5.53 12.31
CA GLU A 82 1.26 -6.39 11.17
C GLU A 82 2.73 -6.81 11.21
N LEU A 83 3.00 -8.02 10.72
CA LEU A 83 4.33 -8.42 10.28
C LEU A 83 4.31 -8.51 8.76
N CYS A 84 5.21 -7.74 8.12
CA CYS A 84 5.26 -7.61 6.68
C CYS A 84 6.61 -8.08 6.13
N THR A 85 6.63 -8.50 4.88
CA THR A 85 7.88 -8.78 4.15
C THR A 85 7.76 -8.30 2.71
N ILE A 86 8.83 -7.73 2.18
CA ILE A 86 9.08 -7.72 0.73
C ILE A 86 10.20 -8.71 0.48
N SER A 87 10.00 -9.67 -0.43
CA SER A 87 10.97 -10.73 -0.70
C SER A 87 11.17 -10.95 -2.19
N GLU A 88 12.41 -11.18 -2.58
CA GLU A 88 12.80 -11.54 -3.93
C GLU A 88 12.71 -13.06 -4.14
N GLU A 89 11.89 -13.49 -5.10
CA GLU A 89 11.70 -14.88 -5.49
C GLU A 89 11.63 -14.97 -7.02
N ASN A 90 12.40 -15.87 -7.64
CA ASN A 90 12.41 -16.06 -9.10
C ASN A 90 12.58 -14.75 -9.91
N GLU A 91 13.51 -13.89 -9.48
CA GLU A 91 13.80 -12.58 -10.09
C GLU A 91 12.60 -11.60 -10.07
N THR A 92 11.65 -11.75 -9.14
CA THR A 92 10.56 -10.78 -8.92
C THR A 92 10.32 -10.54 -7.43
N LEU A 93 9.46 -9.60 -7.07
CA LEU A 93 9.15 -9.26 -5.68
C LEU A 93 7.74 -9.67 -5.28
N TYR A 94 7.61 -10.10 -4.03
CA TYR A 94 6.32 -10.32 -3.36
C TYR A 94 6.26 -9.48 -2.09
N PHE A 95 5.17 -8.73 -1.93
CA PHE A 95 4.79 -8.13 -0.67
C PHE A 95 3.83 -9.08 0.05
N ARG A 96 4.07 -9.34 1.34
CA ARG A 96 3.23 -10.21 2.16
C ARG A 96 3.05 -9.59 3.52
N LEU A 97 1.91 -9.86 4.13
CA LEU A 97 1.66 -9.45 5.50
C LEU A 97 0.72 -10.42 6.22
N LYS A 98 0.77 -10.36 7.55
CA LYS A 98 -0.17 -11.02 8.44
C LYS A 98 -0.54 -10.07 9.57
N HIS A 99 -1.81 -10.05 9.94
CA HIS A 99 -2.30 -9.19 11.00
C HIS A 99 -2.32 -9.91 12.34
N PHE A 100 -2.14 -9.14 13.41
CA PHE A 100 -2.18 -9.63 14.77
C PHE A 100 -2.93 -8.65 15.67
N HIS A 101 -3.79 -9.19 16.53
CA HIS A 101 -4.32 -8.41 17.65
C HIS A 101 -3.20 -7.93 18.58
N ASN A 102 -3.52 -6.99 19.48
CA ASN A 102 -2.57 -6.44 20.45
C ASN A 102 -1.91 -7.48 21.39
N ASN A 103 -2.45 -8.70 21.46
CA ASN A 103 -1.91 -9.83 22.23
C ASN A 103 -1.22 -10.89 21.35
N LEU A 104 -0.89 -10.55 20.10
CA LEU A 104 -0.23 -11.40 19.11
C LEU A 104 -1.03 -12.63 18.64
N LYS A 105 -2.34 -12.66 18.84
CA LYS A 105 -3.21 -13.62 18.14
C LYS A 105 -3.38 -13.17 16.68
N GLY A 106 -3.05 -14.05 15.73
CA GLY A 106 -3.19 -13.79 14.30
C GLY A 106 -4.65 -13.72 13.85
N TRP A 107 -4.95 -12.90 12.84
CA TRP A 107 -6.27 -12.84 12.22
C TRP A 107 -6.42 -13.95 11.17
N GLU A 108 -5.42 -14.11 10.33
CA GLU A 108 -5.38 -15.17 9.33
C GLU A 108 -5.10 -16.52 9.98
N GLU A 109 -5.67 -17.58 9.39
CA GLU A 109 -5.38 -18.96 9.74
C GLU A 109 -3.87 -19.25 9.73
N LYS A 110 -3.44 -20.26 10.48
CA LYS A 110 -2.01 -20.51 10.78
C LYS A 110 -1.10 -20.40 9.54
N ASP A 111 -1.47 -21.06 8.45
CA ASP A 111 -0.67 -21.16 7.23
C ASP A 111 -1.04 -20.13 6.15
N GLU A 112 -2.02 -19.26 6.43
CA GLU A 112 -2.51 -18.22 5.54
C GLU A 112 -1.84 -16.87 5.82
N ARG A 113 -1.76 -16.06 4.76
CA ARG A 113 -1.24 -14.68 4.76
C ARG A 113 -1.78 -13.92 3.55
N LEU A 114 -1.79 -12.60 3.61
CA LEU A 114 -1.96 -11.79 2.40
C LEU A 114 -0.66 -11.81 1.58
N GLN A 115 -0.82 -11.83 0.26
CA GLN A 115 0.29 -11.80 -0.68
C GLN A 115 -0.10 -11.00 -1.91
N ALA A 116 0.75 -10.03 -2.25
CA ALA A 116 0.62 -9.19 -3.43
C ALA A 116 1.88 -9.33 -4.31
N GLN A 117 1.68 -9.61 -5.59
CA GLN A 117 2.75 -9.72 -6.57
C GLN A 117 3.17 -8.35 -7.08
N LEU A 118 4.47 -8.16 -7.36
CA LEU A 118 4.96 -6.98 -8.06
C LEU A 118 4.36 -6.84 -9.48
N LEU A 119 3.79 -5.68 -9.76
CA LEU A 119 3.17 -5.35 -11.05
C LEU A 119 3.94 -4.29 -11.84
N LYS A 120 4.64 -3.38 -11.17
CA LYS A 120 5.38 -2.29 -11.82
C LYS A 120 6.38 -1.63 -10.86
N ILE A 121 7.51 -1.18 -11.39
CA ILE A 121 8.46 -0.28 -10.71
C ILE A 121 8.60 0.99 -11.56
N GLU A 122 8.57 2.14 -10.89
CA GLU A 122 8.91 3.46 -11.40
C GLU A 122 10.01 4.08 -10.52
N GLU A 123 10.55 5.23 -10.90
CA GLU A 123 11.67 5.88 -10.18
C GLU A 123 11.36 6.13 -8.69
N ASN A 124 10.13 6.50 -8.37
CA ASN A 124 9.70 6.84 -7.00
C ASN A 124 8.50 6.03 -6.51
N LYS A 125 8.07 5.01 -7.26
CA LYS A 125 6.91 4.18 -6.91
C LYS A 125 7.16 2.71 -7.18
N VAL A 126 6.67 1.86 -6.30
CA VAL A 126 6.55 0.42 -6.54
C VAL A 126 5.11 -0.02 -6.34
N TYR A 127 4.59 -0.73 -7.33
CA TYR A 127 3.21 -1.20 -7.37
C TYR A 127 3.22 -2.71 -7.19
N PHE A 128 2.63 -3.15 -6.08
CA PHE A 128 2.18 -4.53 -5.91
C PHE A 128 0.68 -4.58 -6.20
N GLU A 129 0.13 -5.76 -6.41
CA GLU A 129 -1.33 -5.93 -6.51
C GLU A 129 -2.01 -5.32 -5.28
N ASP A 130 -2.90 -4.34 -5.47
CA ASP A 130 -3.63 -3.63 -4.41
C ASP A 130 -2.81 -2.81 -3.41
N PHE A 131 -1.49 -2.72 -3.59
CA PHE A 131 -0.60 -1.92 -2.76
C PHE A 131 0.32 -1.04 -3.60
N THR A 132 0.58 0.19 -3.17
CA THR A 132 1.58 1.05 -3.81
C THR A 132 2.38 1.81 -2.77
N PHE A 133 3.70 1.70 -2.84
CA PHE A 133 4.61 2.50 -2.04
C PHE A 133 5.13 3.63 -2.93
N GLU A 134 5.06 4.86 -2.44
CA GLU A 134 5.51 6.05 -3.14
C GLU A 134 6.49 6.84 -2.27
N LYS A 135 7.71 6.99 -2.77
CA LYS A 135 8.68 7.94 -2.24
C LYS A 135 8.25 9.34 -2.67
N VAL A 136 7.70 10.11 -1.73
CA VAL A 136 7.34 11.52 -1.96
C VAL A 136 8.58 12.39 -1.83
N THR A 137 9.35 12.17 -0.75
CA THR A 137 10.67 12.78 -0.52
C THR A 137 11.56 11.79 0.24
N GLU A 138 12.82 12.15 0.52
CA GLU A 138 13.69 11.35 1.39
C GLU A 138 13.15 11.15 2.82
N ASN A 139 12.19 11.97 3.28
CA ASN A 139 11.61 11.87 4.62
C ASN A 139 10.08 11.67 4.60
N GLU A 140 9.50 11.32 3.45
CA GLU A 140 8.06 11.15 3.31
C GLU A 140 7.72 9.99 2.37
N LEU A 141 6.88 9.10 2.88
CA LEU A 141 6.43 7.88 2.23
C LEU A 141 4.90 7.88 2.20
N ASN A 142 4.31 7.60 1.05
CA ASN A 142 2.91 7.22 0.97
C ASN A 142 2.80 5.71 0.74
N ILE A 143 1.81 5.09 1.38
CA ILE A 143 1.37 3.74 1.07
C ILE A 143 -0.11 3.80 0.73
N TYR A 144 -0.47 3.30 -0.45
CA TYR A 144 -1.86 3.18 -0.88
C TYR A 144 -2.27 1.72 -0.78
N VAL A 145 -3.44 1.46 -0.23
CA VAL A 145 -3.96 0.11 0.04
C VAL A 145 -5.42 0.05 -0.39
N VAL A 146 -5.81 -1.00 -1.11
CA VAL A 146 -7.22 -1.29 -1.39
C VAL A 146 -7.80 -2.16 -0.28
N PHE A 147 -8.89 -1.70 0.32
CA PHE A 147 -9.70 -2.44 1.28
C PHE A 147 -10.97 -2.93 0.61
N THR A 148 -11.30 -4.21 0.79
CA THR A 148 -12.58 -4.76 0.32
C THR A 148 -13.48 -4.98 1.53
N ASN A 149 -14.65 -4.34 1.54
CA ASN A 149 -15.62 -4.53 2.62
C ASN A 149 -16.49 -5.78 2.41
N ASP A 150 -17.34 -6.10 3.39
CA ASP A 150 -18.22 -7.28 3.37
C ASP A 150 -19.21 -7.31 2.18
N THR A 151 -19.47 -6.15 1.56
CA THR A 151 -20.34 -6.04 0.38
C THR A 151 -19.59 -6.20 -0.94
N GLY A 152 -18.27 -6.41 -0.90
CA GLY A 152 -17.39 -6.48 -2.06
C GLY A 152 -17.05 -5.11 -2.67
N HIS A 153 -17.38 -4.01 -1.98
CA HIS A 153 -16.99 -2.69 -2.42
C HIS A 153 -15.54 -2.42 -2.02
N GLU A 154 -14.74 -2.03 -3.00
CA GLU A 154 -13.33 -1.70 -2.84
C GLU A 154 -13.16 -0.20 -2.57
N GLU A 155 -12.31 0.12 -1.59
CA GLU A 155 -11.94 1.48 -1.25
C GLU A 155 -10.42 1.59 -1.18
N GLU A 156 -9.84 2.52 -1.94
CA GLU A 156 -8.42 2.86 -1.81
C GLU A 156 -8.24 3.86 -0.65
N MET A 157 -7.34 3.53 0.27
CA MET A 157 -6.91 4.43 1.33
C MET A 157 -5.42 4.74 1.20
N LYS A 158 -5.06 5.99 1.52
CA LYS A 158 -3.68 6.46 1.58
C LYS A 158 -3.23 6.63 3.02
N PHE A 159 -2.12 6.00 3.35
CA PHE A 159 -1.33 6.25 4.56
C PHE A 159 -0.19 7.19 4.19
N ASN A 160 -0.11 8.35 4.86
CA ASN A 160 1.01 9.27 4.72
C ASN A 160 1.90 9.14 5.95
N TYR A 161 3.19 8.97 5.71
CA TYR A 161 4.19 8.80 6.74
C TYR A 161 5.31 9.81 6.65
N LYS A 162 5.86 10.17 7.81
CA LYS A 162 7.09 10.94 7.94
C LYS A 162 8.18 10.07 8.57
N LEU A 163 9.40 10.22 8.06
CA LEU A 163 10.55 9.52 8.61
C LEU A 163 10.84 10.04 10.03
N LYS A 164 10.86 9.13 10.99
CA LYS A 164 11.24 9.38 12.37
C LYS A 164 12.77 9.37 12.47
N LYS A 165 13.33 10.55 12.78
CA LYS A 165 14.75 10.75 13.06
C LYS A 165 15.06 10.54 14.54
#